data_AF-A0AAX3X237-F1
#
_entry.id   AF-A0AAX3X237-F1
#
_cell.length_a   1.000
_cell.length_b   1.000
_cell.length_c   1.000
_cell.angle_alpha   90.00
_cell.angle_beta   90.00
_cell.angle_gamma   90.00
#
_symmetry.space_group_name_H-M   'P 1'
#
loop_
_entity.id
_entity.type
_entity.pdbx_description
1 polymer ?
#
loop_
_entity_poly.entity_id
_entity_poly.type
_entity_poly.pdbx_seq_one_letter_code
_entity_poly.pdbx_strand_id
1 'polypeptide(L)'
;MEQYKKIAPTIVFSTASYDNVEAEIIAIGEMLNHQEDAKKFIVDYTARAKVAEEKIKAVIPEGITFSLFTLAEKEIAVIPSGNSGGEAMYDLLKLKAPTSIQKLIEDSNGDWQKQRISWEIVGDYVGDYVGVLDYGQEYETTFTWENLDVVKNNKVITFDGKYFFSADPISVINQAEHMAEQIIKLVQK
;
A
#
# COMPACT_ATOMS: atom_id res chain seq x y z
N MET A 1 15.18 -20.14 17.44
CA MET A 1 15.94 -20.92 16.45
C MET A 1 16.34 -22.31 16.98
N GLU A 2 17.02 -22.39 18.12
CA GLU A 2 17.60 -23.65 18.64
C GLU A 2 16.59 -24.78 18.97
N GLN A 3 15.33 -24.45 19.21
CA GLN A 3 14.27 -25.47 19.40
C GLN A 3 13.77 -26.04 18.06
N TYR A 4 13.64 -25.23 17.02
CA TYR A 4 13.14 -25.65 15.70
C TYR A 4 14.16 -26.52 14.93
N LYS A 5 15.46 -26.19 15.04
CA LYS A 5 16.55 -26.97 14.44
C LYS A 5 16.61 -28.43 14.89
N LYS A 6 16.11 -28.73 16.10
CA LYS A 6 16.06 -30.10 16.63
C LYS A 6 15.00 -30.97 15.95
N ILE A 7 14.05 -30.35 15.24
CA ILE A 7 12.95 -31.04 14.56
C ILE A 7 13.28 -31.24 13.08
N ALA A 8 13.73 -30.18 12.39
CA ALA A 8 14.02 -30.20 10.96
C ALA A 8 15.02 -29.09 10.57
N PRO A 9 15.65 -29.16 9.38
CA PRO A 9 16.38 -28.04 8.80
C PRO A 9 15.52 -26.76 8.84
N THR A 10 16.04 -25.72 9.48
CA THR A 10 15.32 -24.47 9.74
C THR A 10 16.08 -23.32 9.10
N ILE A 11 15.40 -22.59 8.23
CA ILE A 11 15.90 -21.36 7.63
C ILE A 11 15.27 -20.19 8.40
N VAL A 12 16.10 -19.24 8.84
CA VAL A 12 15.62 -17.96 9.37
C VAL A 12 15.59 -17.00 8.19
N PHE A 13 14.39 -16.56 7.83
CA PHE A 13 14.16 -15.66 6.71
C PHE A 13 13.59 -14.33 7.24
N SER A 14 14.11 -13.22 6.72
CA SER A 14 13.66 -11.87 7.07
C SER A 14 13.57 -11.06 5.78
N THR A 15 12.37 -10.57 5.46
CA THR A 15 12.12 -9.74 4.27
C THR A 15 12.94 -8.45 4.32
N ALA A 16 13.13 -7.87 5.51
CA ALA A 16 13.97 -6.70 5.73
C ALA A 16 15.48 -6.92 5.44
N SER A 17 15.90 -8.14 5.11
CA SER A 17 17.28 -8.43 4.70
C SER A 17 17.50 -8.31 3.19
N TYR A 18 16.47 -7.96 2.42
CA TYR A 18 16.53 -7.83 0.96
C TYR A 18 16.14 -6.42 0.54
N ASP A 19 16.85 -5.89 -0.46
CA ASP A 19 16.66 -4.52 -0.93
C ASP A 19 15.32 -4.33 -1.68
N ASN A 20 14.78 -5.40 -2.27
CA ASN A 20 13.54 -5.39 -3.04
C ASN A 20 12.97 -6.81 -3.22
N VAL A 21 11.74 -6.86 -3.75
CA VAL A 21 11.00 -8.10 -4.06
C VAL A 21 11.77 -9.04 -4.98
N GLU A 22 12.53 -8.54 -5.96
CA GLU A 22 13.33 -9.38 -6.84
C GLU A 22 14.43 -10.12 -6.07
N ALA A 23 15.22 -9.40 -5.28
CA ALA A 23 16.24 -10.01 -4.42
C ALA A 23 15.64 -11.01 -3.43
N GLU A 24 14.49 -10.68 -2.83
CA GLU A 24 13.77 -11.55 -1.90
C GLU A 24 13.36 -12.87 -2.58
N ILE A 25 12.66 -12.80 -3.70
CA ILE A 25 12.12 -13.98 -4.39
C ILE A 25 13.23 -14.84 -5.00
N ILE A 26 14.29 -14.22 -5.54
CA ILE A 26 15.45 -14.97 -6.04
C ILE A 26 16.11 -15.75 -4.91
N ALA A 27 16.29 -15.15 -3.72
CA ALA A 27 16.85 -15.85 -2.57
C ALA A 27 15.95 -17.00 -2.09
N ILE A 28 14.63 -16.81 -2.07
CA ILE A 28 13.67 -17.90 -1.78
C ILE A 28 13.82 -19.04 -2.81
N GLY A 29 13.92 -18.69 -4.09
CA GLY A 29 14.15 -19.65 -5.18
C GLY A 29 15.45 -20.44 -5.00
N GLU A 30 16.53 -19.81 -4.57
CA GLU A 30 17.79 -20.50 -4.28
C GLU A 30 17.69 -21.43 -3.07
N MET A 31 17.08 -20.96 -1.98
CA MET A 31 16.91 -21.75 -0.74
C MET A 31 16.05 -22.99 -0.95
N LEU A 32 15.05 -22.90 -1.83
CA LEU A 32 14.10 -23.97 -2.11
C LEU A 32 14.45 -24.79 -3.37
N ASN A 33 15.52 -24.45 -4.09
CA ASN A 33 15.90 -25.07 -5.37
C ASN A 33 14.81 -24.94 -6.46
N HIS A 34 14.22 -23.74 -6.54
CA HIS A 34 13.17 -23.29 -7.47
C HIS A 34 13.56 -21.99 -8.21
N GLN A 35 14.82 -21.85 -8.61
CA GLN A 35 15.37 -20.62 -9.20
C GLN A 35 14.67 -20.21 -10.50
N GLU A 36 14.28 -21.17 -11.34
CA GLU A 36 13.58 -20.88 -12.59
C GLU A 36 12.14 -20.40 -12.37
N ASP A 37 11.48 -20.87 -11.32
CA ASP A 37 10.13 -20.39 -10.96
C ASP A 37 10.21 -18.98 -10.37
N ALA A 38 11.22 -18.70 -9.54
CA ALA A 38 11.49 -17.37 -9.00
C ALA A 38 11.74 -16.33 -10.11
N LYS A 39 12.58 -16.67 -11.10
CA LYS A 39 12.82 -15.79 -12.26
C LYS A 39 11.54 -15.52 -13.06
N LYS A 40 10.74 -16.55 -13.34
CA LYS A 40 9.47 -16.40 -14.06
C LYS A 40 8.50 -15.51 -13.29
N PHE A 41 8.41 -15.70 -11.97
CA PHE A 41 7.58 -14.88 -11.12
C PHE A 41 7.98 -13.41 -11.18
N ILE A 42 9.26 -13.10 -11.07
CA ILE A 42 9.73 -11.71 -11.13
C ILE A 42 9.47 -11.06 -12.49
N VAL A 43 9.67 -11.79 -13.59
CA VAL A 43 9.33 -11.28 -14.93
C VAL A 43 7.84 -10.94 -15.05
N ASP A 44 6.95 -11.81 -14.56
CA ASP A 44 5.51 -11.55 -14.53
C ASP A 44 5.15 -10.37 -13.63
N TYR A 45 5.67 -10.36 -12.40
CA TYR A 45 5.46 -9.32 -11.40
C TYR A 45 5.83 -7.93 -11.93
N THR A 46 7.04 -7.78 -12.47
CA THR A 46 7.51 -6.50 -13.02
C THR A 46 6.68 -6.06 -14.22
N ALA A 47 6.28 -7.00 -15.10
CA ALA A 47 5.43 -6.67 -16.24
C ALA A 47 4.05 -6.18 -15.80
N ARG A 48 3.42 -6.87 -14.85
CA ARG A 48 2.12 -6.49 -14.29
C ARG A 48 2.17 -5.16 -13.56
N ALA A 49 3.18 -4.93 -12.73
CA ALA A 49 3.38 -3.67 -12.02
C ALA A 49 3.47 -2.50 -13.01
N LYS A 50 4.28 -2.65 -14.06
CA LYS A 50 4.41 -1.64 -15.11
C LYS A 50 3.09 -1.37 -15.84
N VAL A 51 2.33 -2.40 -16.18
CA VAL A 51 1.03 -2.24 -16.83
C VAL A 51 0.04 -1.48 -15.92
N ALA A 52 0.02 -1.78 -14.62
CA ALA A 52 -0.84 -1.11 -13.66
C ALA A 52 -0.44 0.37 -13.50
N GLU A 53 0.85 0.66 -13.38
CA GLU A 53 1.42 2.02 -13.33
C GLU A 53 1.04 2.83 -14.58
N GLU A 54 1.24 2.26 -15.78
CA GLU A 54 0.93 2.92 -17.05
C GLU A 54 -0.55 3.23 -17.20
N LYS A 55 -1.45 2.31 -16.80
CA LYS A 55 -2.90 2.54 -16.81
C LYS A 55 -3.30 3.72 -15.92
N ILE A 56 -2.69 3.83 -14.74
CA ILE A 56 -2.97 4.92 -13.81
C ILE A 56 -2.44 6.25 -14.34
N LYS A 57 -1.18 6.29 -14.81
CA LYS A 57 -0.57 7.49 -15.40
C LYS A 57 -1.34 8.03 -16.60
N ALA A 58 -2.02 7.16 -17.35
CA ALA A 58 -2.83 7.56 -18.50
C ALA A 58 -4.11 8.34 -18.12
N VAL A 59 -4.60 8.19 -16.88
CA VAL A 59 -5.87 8.80 -16.45
C VAL A 59 -5.72 9.86 -15.36
N ILE A 60 -4.66 9.79 -14.57
CA ILE A 60 -4.41 10.70 -13.45
C ILE A 60 -3.58 11.88 -13.95
N PRO A 61 -4.10 13.12 -13.90
CA PRO A 61 -3.33 14.31 -14.23
C PRO A 61 -2.08 14.44 -13.35
N GLU A 62 -1.04 15.04 -13.92
CA GLU A 62 0.18 15.29 -13.17
C GLU A 62 -0.08 16.20 -11.97
N GLY A 63 0.47 15.83 -10.80
CA GLY A 63 0.37 16.62 -9.57
C GLY A 63 -0.80 16.26 -8.68
N ILE A 64 -1.75 15.43 -9.13
CA ILE A 64 -2.81 14.89 -8.29
C ILE A 64 -2.20 13.98 -7.21
N THR A 65 -2.64 14.20 -5.98
CA THR A 65 -2.17 13.51 -4.77
C THR A 65 -3.21 12.55 -4.22
N PHE A 66 -2.73 11.46 -3.64
CA PHE A 66 -3.54 10.41 -3.02
C PHE A 66 -3.08 10.17 -1.59
N SER A 67 -4.03 10.02 -0.68
CA SER A 67 -3.78 9.54 0.68
C SER A 67 -4.40 8.16 0.87
N LEU A 68 -3.87 7.37 1.81
CA LEU A 68 -4.41 6.08 2.20
C LEU A 68 -4.58 6.00 3.71
N PHE A 69 -5.79 5.70 4.18
CA PHE A 69 -6.14 5.68 5.60
C PHE A 69 -6.77 4.37 6.03
N THR A 70 -6.66 4.06 7.33
CA THR A 70 -7.67 3.26 8.04
C THR A 70 -8.38 4.16 9.04
N LEU A 71 -9.71 4.03 9.15
CA LEU A 71 -10.52 4.82 10.06
C LEU A 71 -10.93 3.97 11.28
N ALA A 72 -10.87 4.56 12.46
CA ALA A 72 -11.32 3.97 13.72
C ALA A 72 -11.96 5.04 14.61
N GLU A 73 -12.69 4.61 15.65
CA GLU A 73 -13.48 5.49 16.53
C GLU A 73 -12.70 6.74 16.98
N LYS A 74 -11.46 6.60 17.43
CA LYS A 74 -10.69 7.69 18.07
C LYS A 74 -9.58 8.26 17.21
N GLU A 75 -9.20 7.57 16.15
CA GLU A 75 -8.01 7.91 15.39
C GLU A 75 -8.13 7.47 13.93
N ILE A 76 -7.32 8.13 13.11
CA ILE A 76 -7.07 7.76 11.73
C ILE A 76 -5.63 7.28 11.66
N ALA A 77 -5.41 6.12 11.05
CA ALA A 77 -4.06 5.69 10.74
C ALA A 77 -3.74 6.06 9.28
N VAL A 78 -2.74 6.91 9.10
CA VAL A 78 -2.13 7.22 7.81
C VAL A 78 -1.26 6.04 7.40
N ILE A 79 -1.52 5.49 6.23
CA ILE A 79 -0.80 4.36 5.66
C ILE A 79 0.26 4.91 4.69
N PRO A 80 1.56 4.87 5.04
CA PRO A 80 2.65 5.28 4.15
C PRO A 80 2.97 4.16 3.15
N SER A 81 4.02 4.36 2.33
CA SER A 81 4.63 3.37 1.42
C SER A 81 5.16 2.12 2.16
N GLY A 82 5.53 1.07 1.41
CA GLY A 82 6.39 -0.02 1.88
C GLY A 82 5.72 -1.15 2.68
N ASN A 83 4.39 -1.17 2.76
CA ASN A 83 3.66 -2.36 3.20
C ASN A 83 2.24 -2.42 2.60
N SER A 84 1.80 -3.61 2.19
CA SER A 84 0.46 -3.93 1.67
C SER A 84 -0.10 -2.84 0.74
N GLY A 85 -1.25 -2.25 1.07
CA GLY A 85 -1.89 -1.20 0.26
C GLY A 85 -1.07 0.08 0.09
N GLY A 86 -0.16 0.37 1.02
CA GLY A 86 0.77 1.48 0.90
C GLY A 86 1.83 1.25 -0.18
N GLU A 87 2.41 0.05 -0.19
CA GLU A 87 3.34 -0.38 -1.25
C GLU A 87 2.62 -0.41 -2.61
N ALA A 88 1.41 -0.96 -2.65
CA ALA A 88 0.59 -0.94 -3.85
C ALA A 88 0.38 0.51 -4.38
N MET A 89 -0.03 1.44 -3.52
CA MET A 89 -0.36 2.81 -3.91
C MET A 89 0.87 3.62 -4.37
N TYR A 90 1.92 3.65 -3.55
CA TYR A 90 3.04 4.58 -3.76
C TYR A 90 4.22 3.93 -4.47
N ASP A 91 4.45 2.62 -4.28
CA ASP A 91 5.64 1.96 -4.82
C ASP A 91 5.37 1.28 -6.15
N LEU A 92 4.22 0.61 -6.32
CA LEU A 92 3.85 -0.01 -7.60
C LEU A 92 3.13 0.98 -8.52
N LEU A 93 2.06 1.62 -8.06
CA LEU A 93 1.30 2.54 -8.90
C LEU A 93 1.94 3.92 -9.07
N LYS A 94 2.98 4.23 -8.29
CA LYS A 94 3.69 5.52 -8.33
C LYS A 94 2.79 6.75 -8.18
N LEU A 95 1.70 6.61 -7.42
CA LEU A 95 0.84 7.74 -7.09
C LEU A 95 1.57 8.71 -6.16
N LYS A 96 1.33 10.02 -6.32
CA LYS A 96 1.98 11.04 -5.48
C LYS A 96 1.26 11.12 -4.14
N ALA A 97 2.02 11.11 -3.05
CA ALA A 97 1.51 11.43 -1.72
C ALA A 97 1.44 12.96 -1.52
N PRO A 98 0.51 13.49 -0.70
CA PRO A 98 0.58 14.88 -0.24
C PRO A 98 1.85 15.11 0.59
N THR A 99 2.35 16.35 0.65
CA THR A 99 3.64 16.70 1.26
C THR A 99 3.83 16.16 2.67
N SER A 100 2.78 16.16 3.50
CA SER A 100 2.81 15.63 4.87
C SER A 100 3.09 14.13 4.89
N ILE A 101 2.44 13.35 4.03
CA ILE A 101 2.65 11.90 3.90
C ILE A 101 3.97 11.62 3.20
N GLN A 102 4.33 12.38 2.17
CA GLN A 102 5.62 12.25 1.49
C GLN A 102 6.78 12.40 2.48
N LYS A 103 6.68 13.36 3.40
CA LYS A 103 7.67 13.52 4.47
C LYS A 103 7.72 12.31 5.42
N LEU A 104 6.58 11.72 5.78
CA LEU A 104 6.57 10.47 6.57
C LEU A 104 7.31 9.35 5.84
N ILE A 105 7.14 9.26 4.51
CA ILE A 105 7.84 8.27 3.69
C ILE A 105 9.36 8.57 3.65
N GLU A 106 9.76 9.82 3.57
CA GLU A 106 11.19 10.17 3.55
C GLU A 106 11.87 9.96 4.91
N ASP A 107 11.19 10.32 6.00
CA ASP A 107 11.72 10.26 7.36
C ASP A 107 11.74 8.84 7.96
N SER A 108 11.01 7.91 7.34
CA SER A 108 10.82 6.52 7.77
C SER A 108 12.11 5.72 7.90
N ASN A 109 13.13 6.02 7.10
CA ASN A 109 14.37 5.21 7.00
C ASN A 109 14.11 3.69 6.82
N GLY A 110 13.03 3.29 6.13
CA GLY A 110 12.62 1.90 5.96
C GLY A 110 11.71 1.33 7.06
N ASP A 111 11.37 2.11 8.10
CA ASP A 111 10.37 1.75 9.11
C ASP A 111 9.03 2.43 8.78
N TRP A 112 8.23 1.74 7.96
CA TRP A 112 6.98 2.23 7.36
C TRP A 112 5.79 2.21 8.34
N GLN A 113 5.99 2.71 9.56
CA GLN A 113 4.95 2.69 10.58
C GLN A 113 3.77 3.59 10.19
N LYS A 114 2.58 3.07 10.46
CA LYS A 114 1.35 3.85 10.33
C LYS A 114 1.39 5.02 11.30
N GLN A 115 1.23 6.24 10.80
CA GLN A 115 1.11 7.41 11.66
C GLN A 115 -0.34 7.54 12.14
N ARG A 116 -0.56 7.47 13.46
CA ARG A 116 -1.88 7.68 14.06
C ARG A 116 -2.11 9.16 14.32
N ILE A 117 -3.23 9.67 13.85
CA ILE A 117 -3.62 11.09 13.97
C ILE A 117 -5.04 11.20 14.54
N SER A 118 -5.35 12.35 15.15
CA SER A 118 -6.73 12.66 15.52
C SER A 118 -7.55 13.08 14.31
N TRP A 119 -8.86 12.95 14.41
CA TRP A 119 -9.81 13.46 13.42
C TRP A 119 -9.73 14.98 13.19
N GLU A 120 -9.18 15.74 14.15
CA GLU A 120 -9.09 17.20 14.06
C GLU A 120 -8.02 17.68 13.08
N ILE A 121 -6.94 16.90 12.93
CA ILE A 121 -5.79 17.26 12.08
C ILE A 121 -5.78 16.50 10.75
N VAL A 122 -6.83 15.74 10.44
CA VAL A 122 -6.91 14.91 9.23
C VAL A 122 -6.71 15.72 7.94
N GLY A 123 -7.16 16.97 7.92
CA GLY A 123 -7.02 17.87 6.77
C GLY A 123 -5.57 18.07 6.33
N ASP A 124 -4.61 17.98 7.24
CA ASP A 124 -3.18 18.14 6.94
C ASP A 124 -2.61 16.95 6.15
N TYR A 125 -3.31 15.81 6.14
CA TYR A 125 -2.87 14.56 5.52
C TYR A 125 -3.70 14.18 4.30
N VAL A 126 -4.69 15.00 3.91
CA VAL A 126 -5.59 14.72 2.80
C VAL A 126 -4.98 15.22 1.49
N GLY A 127 -4.85 14.32 0.53
CA GLY A 127 -4.58 14.64 -0.87
C GLY A 127 -5.85 14.96 -1.65
N ASP A 128 -5.72 15.10 -2.97
CA ASP A 128 -6.84 15.34 -3.88
C ASP A 128 -7.87 14.19 -3.86
N TYR A 129 -7.40 12.97 -3.62
CA TYR A 129 -8.21 11.77 -3.42
C TYR A 129 -7.77 11.02 -2.16
N VAL A 130 -8.70 10.29 -1.55
CA VAL A 130 -8.41 9.49 -0.35
C VAL A 130 -8.89 8.05 -0.56
N GLY A 131 -7.99 7.10 -0.40
CA GLY A 131 -8.31 5.69 -0.20
C GLY A 131 -8.54 5.39 1.27
N VAL A 132 -9.59 4.62 1.59
CA VAL A 132 -9.86 4.09 2.93
C VAL A 132 -9.82 2.58 2.87
N LEU A 133 -8.92 1.96 3.63
CA LEU A 133 -8.92 0.52 3.88
C LEU A 133 -9.90 0.22 5.02
N ASP A 134 -11.07 -0.29 4.67
CA ASP A 134 -12.14 -0.56 5.64
C ASP A 134 -12.05 -2.01 6.17
N TYR A 135 -11.75 -2.13 7.46
CA TYR A 135 -11.69 -3.42 8.16
C TYR A 135 -12.99 -3.75 8.92
N GLY A 136 -14.06 -2.99 8.71
CA GLY A 136 -15.33 -3.12 9.40
C GLY A 136 -15.29 -2.64 10.85
N GLN A 137 -14.41 -1.70 11.16
CA GLN A 137 -14.39 -1.05 12.48
C GLN A 137 -15.53 -0.05 12.57
N GLU A 138 -16.20 0.02 13.72
CA GLU A 138 -17.18 1.07 13.97
C GLU A 138 -16.46 2.40 14.25
N TYR A 139 -16.91 3.46 13.59
CA TYR A 139 -16.45 4.83 13.82
C TYR A 139 -17.59 5.80 13.50
N GLU A 140 -17.65 6.89 14.25
CA GLU A 140 -18.47 8.05 13.89
C GLU A 140 -17.58 9.10 13.24
N THR A 141 -17.93 9.53 12.04
CA THR A 141 -17.21 10.61 11.37
C THR A 141 -17.42 11.92 12.11
N THR A 142 -16.38 12.75 12.18
CA THR A 142 -16.46 14.06 12.81
C THR A 142 -16.91 15.11 11.79
N PHE A 143 -17.43 16.24 12.31
CA PHE A 143 -17.70 17.42 11.48
C PHE A 143 -16.47 17.85 10.67
N THR A 144 -15.25 17.69 11.21
CA THR A 144 -14.00 17.99 10.49
C THR A 144 -13.85 17.13 9.24
N TRP A 145 -14.04 15.81 9.36
CA TRP A 145 -13.98 14.88 8.23
C TRP A 145 -15.05 15.18 7.18
N GLU A 146 -16.31 15.30 7.61
CA GLU A 146 -17.44 15.54 6.71
C GLU A 146 -17.32 16.86 5.94
N ASN A 147 -16.58 17.83 6.49
CA ASN A 147 -16.38 19.12 5.84
C ASN A 147 -15.20 19.18 4.87
N LEU A 148 -14.37 18.14 4.79
CA LEU A 148 -13.27 18.09 3.83
C LEU A 148 -13.79 18.13 2.40
N ASP A 149 -13.09 18.87 1.54
CA ASP A 149 -13.48 18.98 0.12
C ASP A 149 -13.45 17.63 -0.59
N VAL A 150 -12.50 16.74 -0.25
CA VAL A 150 -12.47 15.37 -0.79
C VAL A 150 -13.75 14.60 -0.46
N VAL A 151 -14.29 14.75 0.74
CA VAL A 151 -15.52 14.06 1.18
C VAL A 151 -16.73 14.64 0.47
N LYS A 152 -16.87 15.98 0.49
CA LYS A 152 -17.99 16.69 -0.17
C LYS A 152 -18.05 16.45 -1.67
N ASN A 153 -16.89 16.26 -2.32
CA ASN A 153 -16.80 16.06 -3.75
C ASN A 153 -16.71 14.58 -4.16
N ASN A 154 -17.04 13.63 -3.27
CA ASN A 154 -17.03 12.19 -3.54
C ASN A 154 -15.69 11.65 -4.07
N LYS A 155 -14.57 12.20 -3.57
CA LYS A 155 -13.20 11.78 -3.94
C LYS A 155 -12.60 10.78 -2.94
N VAL A 156 -13.45 10.15 -2.14
CA VAL A 156 -13.08 9.08 -1.21
C VAL A 156 -13.44 7.72 -1.83
N ILE A 157 -12.47 6.80 -1.85
CA ILE A 157 -12.63 5.43 -2.34
C ILE A 157 -12.46 4.49 -1.15
N THR A 158 -13.47 3.67 -0.89
CA THR A 158 -13.36 2.62 0.12
C THR A 158 -12.92 1.31 -0.52
N PHE A 159 -11.92 0.69 0.08
CA PHE A 159 -11.38 -0.62 -0.28
C PHE A 159 -11.67 -1.62 0.85
N ASP A 160 -11.89 -2.89 0.51
CA ASP A 160 -11.98 -3.95 1.51
C ASP A 160 -10.63 -4.15 2.19
N GLY A 161 -10.47 -3.69 3.43
CA GLY A 161 -9.23 -3.77 4.18
C GLY A 161 -8.71 -5.19 4.32
N LYS A 162 -9.58 -6.22 4.35
CA LYS A 162 -9.14 -7.63 4.42
C LYS A 162 -8.35 -8.04 3.18
N TYR A 163 -8.69 -7.49 2.02
CA TYR A 163 -7.95 -7.70 0.77
C TYR A 163 -6.54 -7.06 0.80
N PHE A 164 -6.38 -6.00 1.60
CA PHE A 164 -5.15 -5.23 1.76
C PHE A 164 -4.37 -5.58 3.03
N PHE A 165 -4.67 -6.71 3.67
CA PHE A 165 -4.00 -7.11 4.91
C PHE A 165 -2.58 -7.64 4.64
N SER A 166 -2.43 -8.52 3.65
CA SER A 166 -1.18 -9.22 3.36
C SER A 166 -0.19 -8.36 2.57
N ALA A 167 1.09 -8.58 2.86
CA ALA A 167 2.23 -7.83 2.34
C ALA A 167 3.13 -8.62 1.38
N ASP A 168 2.79 -9.89 1.11
CA ASP A 168 3.60 -10.71 0.22
C ASP A 168 3.49 -10.20 -1.24
N PRO A 169 4.49 -10.47 -2.09
CA PRO A 169 4.50 -9.97 -3.47
C PRO A 169 3.27 -10.35 -4.30
N ILE A 170 2.66 -11.52 -4.05
CA ILE A 170 1.43 -11.93 -4.76
C ILE A 170 0.26 -11.04 -4.33
N SER A 171 0.12 -10.78 -3.04
CA SER A 171 -0.91 -9.90 -2.53
C SER A 171 -0.74 -8.46 -3.02
N VAL A 172 0.46 -7.89 -2.92
CA VAL A 172 0.71 -6.47 -3.26
C VAL A 172 0.46 -6.17 -4.74
N ILE A 173 0.87 -7.05 -5.67
CA ILE A 173 0.58 -6.82 -7.10
C ILE A 173 -0.92 -6.86 -7.39
N ASN A 174 -1.65 -7.80 -6.80
CA ASN A 174 -3.10 -7.90 -6.97
C ASN A 174 -3.82 -6.70 -6.34
N GLN A 175 -3.34 -6.22 -5.19
CA GLN A 175 -3.78 -5.00 -4.54
C GLN A 175 -3.58 -3.76 -5.41
N ALA A 176 -2.42 -3.62 -6.06
CA ALA A 176 -2.12 -2.52 -6.98
C ALA A 176 -3.05 -2.54 -8.21
N GLU A 177 -3.24 -3.69 -8.83
CA GLU A 177 -4.16 -3.84 -9.96
C GLU A 177 -5.61 -3.51 -9.56
N HIS A 178 -6.09 -4.07 -8.45
CA HIS A 178 -7.43 -3.79 -7.93
C HIS A 178 -7.60 -2.30 -7.60
N MET A 179 -6.63 -1.70 -6.92
CA MET A 179 -6.64 -0.29 -6.57
C MET A 179 -6.68 0.59 -7.82
N ALA A 180 -5.85 0.28 -8.82
CA ALA A 180 -5.83 1.00 -10.08
C ALA A 180 -7.20 0.98 -10.78
N GLU A 181 -7.83 -0.19 -10.86
CA GLU A 181 -9.16 -0.33 -11.46
C GLU A 181 -10.22 0.52 -10.77
N GLN A 182 -10.24 0.55 -9.43
CA GLN A 182 -11.22 1.35 -8.69
C GLN A 182 -10.96 2.86 -8.84
N ILE A 183 -9.69 3.28 -8.81
CA ILE A 183 -9.30 4.67 -9.02
C ILE A 183 -9.72 5.14 -10.42
N ILE A 184 -9.41 4.37 -11.46
CA ILE A 184 -9.79 4.68 -12.85
C ILE A 184 -11.31 4.82 -12.97
N LYS A 185 -12.09 3.90 -12.38
CA LYS A 185 -13.56 3.95 -12.37
C LYS A 185 -14.11 5.18 -11.65
N LEU A 186 -13.43 5.70 -10.63
CA LEU A 186 -13.85 6.91 -9.93
C LEU A 186 -13.58 8.15 -10.79
N VAL A 187 -12.36 8.28 -11.32
CA VAL A 187 -11.90 9.50 -12.00
C VAL A 187 -12.57 9.72 -13.36
N GLN A 188 -13.07 8.65 -13.99
CA GLN A 188 -13.75 8.73 -15.29
C GLN A 188 -15.27 8.92 -15.20
N LYS A 189 -15.85 8.99 -13.99
CA LYS A 189 -17.26 9.35 -13.79
C LYS A 189 -17.47 10.86 -13.88
#